data_AF-A0A3N5F129-F1
#
_entry.id   AF-A0A3N5F129-F1
#
_cell.length_a   1.000
_cell.length_b   1.000
_cell.length_c   1.000
_cell.angle_alpha   90.00
_cell.angle_beta   90.00
_cell.angle_gamma   90.00
#
_symmetry.space_group_name_H-M   'P 1'
#
loop_
_entity.id
_entity.type
_entity.pdbx_description
1 polymer ?
#
loop_
_entity_poly.entity_id
_entity_poly.type
_entity_poly.pdbx_seq_one_letter_code
_entity_poly.pdbx_strand_id
1 'polypeptide(L)'
;MKRTIERYVRALGQPFTYDLRRNVYLWFGFLWGVPVPIFSLALDCSLGAAGRGPWEALLEHPVHLFFLAHPFLFALTFGAMGDVRHSLE
;
A
#
# COMPACT_ATOMS: atom_id res chain seq x y z
N MET A 1 7.50 -22.83 -4.57
CA MET A 1 7.71 -21.42 -4.97
C MET A 1 6.95 -21.02 -6.23
N LYS A 2 7.19 -21.63 -7.41
CA LYS A 2 6.42 -21.32 -8.65
C LYS A 2 4.89 -21.37 -8.48
N ARG A 3 4.37 -22.48 -7.92
CA ARG A 3 2.93 -22.64 -7.62
C ARG A 3 2.36 -21.57 -6.68
N THR A 4 3.16 -21.05 -5.76
CA THR A 4 2.72 -20.01 -4.81
C THR A 4 2.58 -18.67 -5.52
N ILE A 5 3.57 -18.31 -6.35
CA ILE A 5 3.56 -17.08 -7.15
C ILE A 5 2.39 -17.14 -8.15
N GLU A 6 2.18 -18.27 -8.82
CA GLU A 6 1.07 -18.46 -9.76
C GLU A 6 -0.31 -18.26 -9.08
N ARG A 7 -0.51 -18.85 -7.90
CA ARG A 7 -1.75 -18.66 -7.12
C ARG A 7 -1.94 -17.21 -6.74
N TYR A 8 -0.87 -16.55 -6.30
CA TYR A 8 -0.90 -15.16 -5.90
C TYR A 8 -1.22 -14.20 -7.06
N VAL A 9 -0.60 -14.43 -8.23
CA VAL A 9 -0.90 -13.65 -9.45
C VAL A 9 -2.34 -13.90 -9.90
N ARG A 10 -2.83 -15.15 -9.82
CA ARG A 10 -4.22 -15.47 -10.15
C ARG A 10 -5.21 -14.79 -9.21
N ALA A 11 -4.88 -14.63 -7.94
CA ALA A 11 -5.70 -13.95 -6.95
C ALA A 11 -5.96 -12.48 -7.34
N LEU A 12 -5.00 -11.80 -7.98
CA LEU A 12 -5.21 -10.44 -8.50
C LEU A 12 -6.34 -10.34 -9.54
N GLY A 13 -6.73 -11.45 -10.17
CA GLY A 13 -7.87 -11.51 -11.08
C GLY A 13 -9.21 -11.84 -10.42
N GLN A 14 -9.24 -12.09 -9.11
CA GLN A 14 -10.46 -12.51 -8.42
C GLN A 14 -11.24 -11.33 -7.83
N PRO A 15 -12.59 -11.31 -7.94
CA PRO A 15 -13.41 -10.23 -7.36
C PRO A 15 -13.23 -10.06 -5.85
N PHE A 16 -12.99 -11.16 -5.12
CA PHE A 16 -12.83 -11.15 -3.66
C PHE A 16 -11.57 -10.37 -3.21
N THR A 17 -10.51 -10.33 -4.03
CA THR A 17 -9.32 -9.50 -3.79
C THR A 17 -9.66 -8.02 -3.62
N TYR A 18 -10.76 -7.55 -4.20
CA TYR A 18 -11.17 -6.14 -4.22
C TYR A 18 -12.38 -5.86 -3.32
N ASP A 19 -12.89 -6.86 -2.59
CA ASP A 19 -14.06 -6.70 -1.73
C ASP A 19 -13.66 -6.14 -0.35
N LEU A 20 -13.79 -4.83 -0.19
CA LEU A 20 -13.48 -4.11 1.06
C LEU A 20 -14.28 -4.58 2.28
N ARG A 21 -15.43 -5.23 2.09
CA ARG A 21 -16.29 -5.67 3.20
C ARG A 21 -15.97 -7.08 3.63
N ARG A 22 -15.63 -7.94 2.69
CA ARG A 22 -15.41 -9.37 2.93
C ARG A 22 -13.94 -9.74 3.11
N ASN A 23 -13.03 -8.95 2.55
CA ASN A 23 -11.61 -9.21 2.61
C ASN A 23 -10.90 -8.20 3.53
N VAL A 24 -10.80 -8.55 4.82
CA VAL A 24 -10.16 -7.69 5.85
C VAL A 24 -8.69 -7.38 5.54
N TYR A 25 -8.03 -8.22 4.73
CA TYR A 25 -6.63 -8.00 4.35
C TYR A 25 -6.45 -6.75 3.48
N LEU A 26 -7.47 -6.31 2.74
CA LEU A 26 -7.44 -5.02 2.04
C LEU A 26 -7.26 -3.85 3.01
N TRP A 27 -8.07 -3.81 4.07
CA TRP A 27 -7.97 -2.77 5.10
C TRP A 27 -6.65 -2.84 5.84
N PHE A 28 -6.21 -4.05 6.17
CA PHE A 28 -4.90 -4.26 6.78
C PHE A 28 -3.79 -3.69 5.89
N GLY A 29 -3.75 -4.05 4.62
CA GLY A 29 -2.76 -3.54 3.67
C GLY A 29 -2.82 -2.03 3.50
N PHE A 30 -4.01 -1.46 3.36
CA PHE A 30 -4.19 -0.01 3.23
C PHE A 30 -3.63 0.74 4.44
N LEU A 31 -4.11 0.38 5.65
CA LEU A 31 -3.68 1.03 6.89
C LEU A 31 -2.19 0.81 7.16
N TRP A 32 -1.66 -0.36 6.81
CA TRP A 32 -0.24 -0.66 6.95
C TRP A 32 0.65 0.08 5.95
N GLY A 33 0.12 0.49 4.79
CA GLY A 33 0.84 1.29 3.81
C GLY A 33 0.88 2.79 4.13
N VAL A 34 -0.05 3.31 4.94
CA VAL A 34 -0.16 4.73 5.32
C VAL A 34 1.08 5.28 6.05
N PRO A 35 1.74 4.54 6.96
CA PRO A 35 2.97 5.01 7.61
C PRO A 35 4.10 5.38 6.63
N VAL A 36 4.18 4.75 5.46
CA VAL A 36 5.27 5.00 4.49
C VAL A 36 5.30 6.45 4.00
N PRO A 37 4.23 7.00 3.37
CA PRO A 37 4.22 8.40 2.96
C PRO A 37 4.29 9.37 4.14
N ILE A 38 3.65 9.05 5.28
CA ILE A 38 3.71 9.91 6.47
C ILE A 38 5.15 10.06 6.97
N PHE A 39 5.86 8.94 7.12
CA PHE A 39 7.23 8.95 7.61
C PHE A 39 8.18 9.63 6.63
N SER A 40 8.01 9.37 5.32
CA SER A 40 8.81 10.00 4.29
C SER A 40 8.66 11.53 4.29
N LEU A 41 7.42 12.03 4.31
CA LEU A 41 7.14 13.47 4.37
C LEU A 41 7.61 14.09 5.69
N ALA A 42 7.39 13.43 6.82
CA ALA A 42 7.84 13.91 8.12
C ALA A 42 9.38 14.03 8.17
N LEU A 43 10.10 13.04 7.64
CA LEU A 43 11.55 13.04 7.56
C LEU A 43 12.05 14.19 6.69
N ASP A 44 11.49 14.36 5.50
CA ASP A 44 11.89 15.43 4.57
C ASP A 44 11.59 16.83 5.13
N CYS A 45 10.43 17.03 5.74
CA CYS A 45 10.13 18.27 6.46
C CYS A 45 11.09 18.52 7.63
N SER A 46 11.54 17.46 8.33
CA SER A 46 12.47 17.60 9.46
C SER A 46 13.91 17.92 9.04
N LEU A 47 14.32 17.49 7.85
CA LEU A 47 15.66 17.71 7.30
C LEU A 47 15.73 18.99 6.44
N GLY A 48 14.58 19.50 6.00
CA GLY A 48 14.47 20.71 5.20
C GLY A 48 14.68 22.01 5.98
N ALA A 49 14.57 23.13 5.27
CA ALA A 49 14.61 24.45 5.87
C ALA A 49 13.46 24.65 6.88
N ALA A 50 13.74 25.36 7.98
CA ALA A 50 12.73 25.66 9.00
C ALA A 50 11.51 26.35 8.38
N GLY A 51 10.32 25.80 8.62
CA GLY A 51 9.05 26.31 8.09
C GLY A 51 8.59 25.68 6.77
N ARG A 52 9.35 24.73 6.20
CA ARG A 52 8.90 23.96 5.03
C ARG A 52 7.73 23.05 5.42
N GLY A 53 6.61 23.20 4.73
CA GLY A 53 5.43 22.36 4.94
C GLY A 53 5.46 21.08 4.10
N PRO A 54 4.54 20.15 4.37
CA PRO A 54 4.44 18.89 3.65
C PRO A 54 4.04 19.08 2.18
N TRP A 55 3.37 20.20 1.84
CA TRP A 55 2.98 20.48 0.46
C TRP A 55 4.17 20.92 -0.38
N GLU A 56 5.05 21.77 0.16
CA GLU A 56 6.30 22.16 -0.49
C GLU A 56 7.21 20.95 -0.68
N ALA A 57 7.36 20.11 0.35
CA ALA A 57 8.12 18.87 0.26
C ALA A 57 7.61 17.92 -0.85
N LEU A 58 6.28 17.78 -0.98
CA LEU A 58 5.66 16.96 -2.02
C LEU A 58 5.96 17.46 -3.44
N LEU A 59 5.92 18.77 -3.65
CA LEU A 59 6.16 19.40 -4.96
C LEU A 59 7.63 19.39 -5.36
N GLU A 60 8.53 19.58 -4.40
CA GLU A 60 9.97 19.62 -4.64
C GLU A 60 10.58 18.22 -4.81
N HIS A 61 10.02 17.21 -4.14
CA HIS A 61 10.48 15.83 -4.22
C HIS A 61 9.36 14.90 -4.74
N PRO A 62 9.29 14.66 -6.06
CA PRO A 62 8.23 13.84 -6.66
C PRO A 62 8.26 12.37 -6.21
N VAL A 63 9.34 11.92 -5.56
CA VAL A 63 9.40 10.59 -4.93
C VAL A 63 8.29 10.39 -3.88
N HIS A 64 7.83 11.44 -3.22
CA HIS A 64 6.72 11.35 -2.27
C HIS A 64 5.39 10.99 -2.93
N LEU A 65 5.20 11.34 -4.21
CA LEU A 65 4.02 10.88 -4.98
C LEU A 65 4.04 9.36 -5.17
N PHE A 66 5.23 8.76 -5.33
CA PHE A 66 5.38 7.30 -5.37
C PHE A 66 5.08 6.69 -3.99
N PHE A 67 5.52 7.31 -2.90
CA PHE A 67 5.18 6.86 -1.55
C PHE A 67 3.69 6.98 -1.22
N LEU A 68 2.99 7.98 -1.74
CA LEU A 68 1.53 8.11 -1.61
C LEU A 68 0.76 6.97 -2.28
N ALA A 69 1.35 6.25 -3.24
CA ALA A 69 0.73 5.07 -3.85
C ALA A 69 0.80 3.82 -2.94
N HIS A 70 1.65 3.80 -1.91
CA HIS A 70 1.90 2.61 -1.10
C HIS A 70 0.68 2.05 -0.37
N PRO A 71 -0.21 2.86 0.23
CA PRO A 71 -1.47 2.35 0.79
C PRO A 71 -2.26 1.50 -0.20
N PHE A 72 -2.36 1.92 -1.46
CA PHE A 72 -3.09 1.20 -2.49
C PHE A 72 -2.34 -0.06 -2.95
N LEU A 73 -1.02 0.04 -3.13
CA LEU A 73 -0.19 -1.11 -3.50
C LEU A 73 -0.24 -2.19 -2.41
N PHE A 74 -0.16 -1.80 -1.14
CA PHE A 74 -0.22 -2.72 -0.02
C PHE A 74 -1.63 -3.29 0.13
N ALA A 75 -2.69 -2.47 0.00
CA ALA A 75 -4.06 -2.96 -0.02
C ALA A 75 -4.26 -4.05 -1.09
N LEU A 76 -3.76 -3.83 -2.31
CA LEU A 76 -3.82 -4.82 -3.39
C LEU A 76 -3.03 -6.10 -3.05
N THR A 77 -1.81 -5.92 -2.53
CA THR A 77 -0.90 -7.02 -2.20
C THR A 77 -1.48 -7.90 -1.08
N PHE A 78 -1.99 -7.28 -0.02
CA PHE A 78 -2.63 -8.00 1.08
C PHE A 78 -4.02 -8.51 0.70
N GLY A 79 -4.79 -7.79 -0.12
CA GLY A 79 -6.05 -8.27 -0.68
C GLY A 79 -5.87 -9.60 -1.44
N ALA A 80 -4.87 -9.69 -2.31
CA ALA A 80 -4.53 -10.92 -3.02
C ALA A 80 -4.09 -12.04 -2.07
N MET A 81 -3.38 -11.71 -0.99
CA MET A 81 -3.06 -12.67 0.07
C MET A 81 -4.33 -13.18 0.77
N GLY A 82 -5.30 -12.30 1.02
CA GLY A 82 -6.61 -12.64 1.58
C GLY A 82 -7.40 -13.59 0.70
N ASP A 83 -7.37 -13.40 -0.62
CA ASP A 83 -8.01 -14.31 -1.59
C ASP A 83 -7.32 -15.68 -1.63
N VAL A 84 -5.97 -15.71 -1.67
CA VAL A 84 -5.23 -16.97 -1.56
C VAL A 84 -5.58 -17.70 -0.26
N ARG A 85 -5.70 -16.98 0.86
CA ARG A 85 -6.10 -17.57 2.15
C ARG A 85 -7.53 -18.09 2.11
N HIS A 86 -8.47 -17.32 1.57
CA HIS A 86 -9.87 -17.70 1.44
C HIS A 86 -10.04 -18.96 0.60
N SER A 87 -9.23 -19.14 -0.46
CA SER A 87 -9.26 -20.35 -1.30
C SER A 87 -8.79 -21.64 -0.62
N LEU A 88 -8.22 -21.54 0.59
CA LEU A 88 -7.78 -22.70 1.39
C LEU A 88 -8.82 -23.11 2.45
N GLU A 89 -9.84 -22.28 2.68
CA GLU A 89 -10.95 -22.52 3.61
C GLU A 89 -12.11 -23.21 2.89
#